data_AF-A0A350IEB6-F1
#
_entry.id   AF-A0A350IEB6-F1
#
_cell.length_a   1.000
_cell.length_b   1.000
_cell.length_c   1.000
_cell.angle_alpha   90.00
_cell.angle_beta   90.00
_cell.angle_gamma   90.00
#
_symmetry.space_group_name_H-M   'P 1'
#
loop_
_entity.id
_entity.type
_entity.pdbx_description
1 polymer ?
#
loop_
_entity_poly.entity_id
_entity_poly.type
_entity_poly.pdbx_seq_one_letter_code
_entity_poly.pdbx_strand_id
1 'polypeptide(L)'
;NDYTANPTRETVDTLAKEFGKTTRSIIAKLSREGIYQAQPRTTKTGAPVISKTQYVNAINAHFGIEMPTLVKAGKQDLASLAEVLGLEVVAN
;
A
#
# COMPACT_ATOMS: atom_id res chain seq x y z
N ASN A 1 -11.90 22.16 -8.34
CA ASN A 1 -11.82 20.78 -8.88
C ASN A 1 -12.14 19.84 -7.74
N ASP A 2 -13.20 19.04 -7.82
CA ASP A 2 -13.59 18.15 -6.70
C ASP A 2 -12.50 17.14 -6.30
N TYR A 3 -11.61 16.81 -7.23
CA TYR A 3 -10.42 16.00 -6.96
C TYR A 3 -9.43 16.65 -5.97
N THR A 4 -9.31 17.98 -5.92
CA THR A 4 -8.40 18.65 -4.97
C THR A 4 -8.93 18.59 -3.54
N ALA A 5 -10.24 18.37 -3.35
CA ALA A 5 -10.85 18.21 -2.04
C ALA A 5 -10.73 16.76 -1.53
N ASN A 6 -10.82 15.76 -2.42
CA ASN A 6 -10.70 14.34 -2.08
C ASN A 6 -9.96 13.58 -3.21
N PRO A 7 -8.62 13.48 -3.19
CA PRO A 7 -7.84 12.93 -4.29
C PRO A 7 -7.84 11.39 -4.33
N THR A 8 -9.00 10.75 -4.13
CA THR A 8 -9.18 9.30 -4.10
C THR A 8 -9.39 8.69 -5.50
N ARG A 9 -9.31 7.36 -5.60
CA ARG A 9 -9.64 6.69 -6.87
C ARG A 9 -11.13 6.77 -7.20
N GLU A 10 -11.98 6.78 -6.18
CA GLU A 10 -13.42 6.92 -6.34
C GLU A 10 -13.79 8.25 -6.99
N THR A 11 -13.15 9.37 -6.59
CA THR A 11 -13.42 10.67 -7.23
C THR A 11 -13.00 10.69 -8.70
N VAL A 12 -11.91 10.01 -9.07
CA VAL A 12 -11.53 9.83 -10.49
C VAL A 12 -12.60 9.06 -11.26
N ASP A 13 -13.18 8.02 -10.66
CA ASP A 13 -14.24 7.23 -11.28
C ASP A 13 -15.56 8.01 -11.42
N THR A 14 -15.89 8.86 -10.44
CA THR A 14 -17.03 9.80 -10.53
C THR A 14 -16.83 10.82 -11.65
N LEU A 15 -15.66 11.46 -11.71
CA LEU A 15 -15.30 12.40 -12.79
C LEU A 15 -15.30 11.70 -14.16
N ALA A 16 -14.85 10.45 -14.24
CA ALA A 16 -14.88 9.67 -15.47
C ALA A 16 -16.33 9.50 -15.97
N LYS A 17 -17.27 9.18 -15.07
CA LYS A 17 -18.70 9.07 -15.40
C LYS A 17 -19.32 10.42 -15.80
N GLU A 18 -19.05 11.48 -15.03
CA GLU A 18 -19.59 12.82 -15.29
C GLU A 18 -19.12 13.40 -16.63
N PHE A 19 -17.85 13.21 -16.97
CA PHE A 19 -17.29 13.71 -18.22
C PHE A 19 -17.42 12.73 -19.40
N GLY A 20 -18.04 11.56 -19.20
CA GLY A 20 -18.16 10.52 -20.24
C GLY A 20 -16.82 10.02 -20.76
N LYS A 21 -15.79 10.00 -19.89
CA LYS A 21 -14.41 9.63 -20.23
C LYS A 21 -13.99 8.36 -19.51
N THR A 22 -12.88 7.79 -19.94
CA THR A 22 -12.25 6.70 -19.20
C THR A 22 -11.49 7.25 -17.99
N THR A 23 -11.46 6.49 -16.89
CA THR A 23 -10.64 6.77 -15.69
C THR A 23 -9.18 7.08 -16.10
N ARG A 24 -8.65 6.34 -17.07
CA ARG A 24 -7.29 6.52 -17.60
C ARG A 24 -7.08 7.91 -18.23
N SER A 25 -8.07 8.47 -18.93
CA SER A 25 -8.00 9.82 -19.50
C SER A 25 -8.05 10.90 -18.43
N ILE A 26 -8.86 10.72 -17.38
CA ILE A 26 -8.92 11.64 -16.23
C ILE A 26 -7.58 11.63 -15.48
N ILE A 27 -7.01 10.45 -15.19
CA ILE A 27 -5.68 10.33 -14.55
C ILE A 27 -4.60 11.02 -15.40
N ALA A 28 -4.62 10.83 -16.72
CA ALA A 28 -3.63 11.46 -17.60
C ALA A 28 -3.73 13.00 -17.56
N LYS A 29 -4.94 13.58 -17.46
CA LYS A 29 -5.12 15.01 -17.27
C LYS A 29 -4.60 15.49 -15.91
N LEU A 30 -5.04 14.84 -14.83
CA LEU A 30 -4.61 15.16 -13.46
C LEU A 30 -3.08 15.04 -13.30
N SER A 31 -2.46 14.09 -13.98
CA SER A 31 -1.01 13.90 -14.00
C SER A 31 -0.29 14.99 -14.80
N ARG A 32 -0.84 15.44 -15.93
CA ARG A 32 -0.30 16.59 -16.69
C ARG A 32 -0.37 17.89 -15.90
N GLU A 33 -1.40 18.06 -15.09
CA GLU A 33 -1.57 19.20 -14.19
C GLU A 33 -0.73 19.08 -12.90
N GLY A 34 -0.09 17.92 -12.66
CA GLY A 34 0.73 17.67 -11.47
C GLY A 34 -0.05 17.42 -10.18
N ILE A 35 -1.38 17.25 -10.27
CA ILE A 35 -2.28 17.15 -9.11
C ILE A 35 -2.57 15.69 -8.75
N TYR A 36 -2.36 14.75 -9.68
CA TYR A 36 -2.68 13.34 -9.47
C TYR A 36 -1.87 12.74 -8.31
N GLN A 37 -2.58 12.22 -7.30
CA GLN A 37 -1.98 11.51 -6.18
C GLN A 37 -2.21 10.00 -6.37
N ALA A 38 -1.10 9.26 -6.51
CA ALA A 38 -1.15 7.81 -6.62
C ALA A 38 -1.64 7.23 -5.28
N GLN A 39 -2.79 6.58 -5.32
CA GLN A 39 -3.36 5.96 -4.13
C GLN A 39 -2.47 4.82 -3.63
N PRO A 40 -2.20 4.75 -2.32
CA PRO A 40 -1.40 3.67 -1.74
C PRO A 40 -2.09 2.33 -2.00
N ARG A 41 -1.30 1.31 -2.32
CA ARG A 41 -1.83 -0.04 -2.55
C ARG A 41 -2.22 -0.64 -1.21
N THR A 42 -3.51 -0.63 -0.91
CA THR A 42 -4.08 -1.31 0.26
C THR A 42 -4.57 -2.70 -0.12
N THR A 43 -4.56 -3.63 0.83
CA THR A 43 -5.23 -4.94 0.67
C THR A 43 -6.76 -4.78 0.69
N LYS A 44 -7.51 -5.84 0.36
CA LYS A 44 -8.99 -5.86 0.38
C LYS A 44 -9.61 -5.36 1.71
N THR A 45 -8.87 -5.44 2.81
CA THR A 45 -9.25 -5.02 4.15
C THR A 45 -8.79 -3.60 4.51
N GLY A 46 -8.17 -2.86 3.58
CA GLY A 46 -7.62 -1.52 3.85
C GLY A 46 -6.26 -1.54 4.56
N ALA A 47 -5.79 -2.71 5.00
CA ALA A 47 -4.50 -2.85 5.66
C ALA A 47 -3.34 -2.65 4.66
N PRO A 48 -2.20 -2.08 5.11
CA PRO A 48 -1.03 -1.90 4.27
C PRO A 48 -0.56 -3.22 3.68
N VAL A 49 -0.13 -3.24 2.42
CA VAL A 49 0.41 -4.46 1.79
C VAL A 49 1.79 -4.73 2.37
N ILE A 50 1.84 -5.56 3.42
CA ILE A 50 3.11 -5.98 4.03
C ILE A 50 3.70 -7.15 3.24
N SER A 51 4.94 -7.00 2.79
CA SER A 51 5.73 -8.01 2.10
C SER A 51 6.38 -9.00 3.07
N LYS A 52 6.79 -10.18 2.58
CA LYS A 52 7.51 -11.15 3.41
C LYS A 52 8.81 -10.56 3.97
N THR A 53 9.54 -9.83 3.13
CA THR A 53 10.80 -9.18 3.51
C THR A 53 10.62 -8.18 4.65
N GLN A 54 9.50 -7.46 4.69
CA GLN A 54 9.23 -6.54 5.79
C GLN A 54 9.05 -7.26 7.13
N TYR A 55 8.35 -8.40 7.16
CA TYR A 55 8.27 -9.21 8.38
C TYR A 55 9.66 -9.70 8.81
N VAL A 56 10.46 -10.22 7.88
CA VAL A 56 11.83 -10.69 8.18
C VAL A 56 12.70 -9.55 8.72
N ASN A 57 12.63 -8.36 8.10
CA ASN A 57 13.40 -7.20 8.55
C ASN A 57 12.97 -6.72 9.93
N ALA A 58 11.66 -6.65 10.20
CA ALA A 58 11.15 -6.28 11.51
C ALA A 58 11.60 -7.27 12.60
N ILE A 59 11.55 -8.58 12.31
CA ILE A 59 12.01 -9.62 13.23
C ILE A 59 13.52 -9.52 13.46
N ASN A 60 14.32 -9.40 12.40
CA ASN A 60 15.77 -9.24 12.51
C ASN A 60 16.16 -7.98 13.31
N ALA A 61 15.48 -6.87 13.05
CA ALA A 61 15.68 -5.62 13.78
C ALA A 61 15.33 -5.75 15.27
N HIS A 62 14.25 -6.46 15.60
CA HIS A 62 13.84 -6.70 16.98
C HIS A 62 14.90 -7.46 17.79
N PHE A 63 15.52 -8.48 17.18
CA PHE A 63 16.54 -9.29 17.85
C PHE A 63 17.98 -8.78 17.65
N GLY A 64 18.20 -7.78 16.81
CA GLY A 64 19.53 -7.27 16.47
C GLY A 64 20.43 -8.29 15.77
N ILE A 65 19.83 -9.28 15.10
CA ILE A 65 20.54 -10.35 14.39
C ILE A 65 20.02 -10.51 12.97
N GLU A 66 20.87 -10.98 12.07
CA GLU A 66 20.46 -11.36 10.72
C GLU A 66 20.13 -12.86 10.67
N MET A 67 18.88 -13.19 10.39
CA MET A 67 18.44 -14.57 10.12
C MET A 67 18.08 -14.72 8.64
N PRO A 68 19.06 -14.94 7.74
CA PRO A 68 18.82 -14.97 6.29
C PRO A 68 17.88 -16.10 5.85
N THR A 69 17.76 -17.16 6.65
CA THR A 69 16.87 -18.31 6.37
C THR A 69 15.40 -18.02 6.67
N LEU A 70 15.06 -16.97 7.44
CA LEU A 70 13.66 -16.61 7.74
C LEU A 70 12.85 -16.29 6.48
N VAL A 71 13.48 -15.83 5.40
CA VAL A 71 12.82 -15.58 4.11
C VAL A 71 12.16 -16.86 3.55
N LYS A 72 12.66 -18.03 3.93
CA LYS A 72 12.11 -19.33 3.52
C LYS A 72 10.84 -19.71 4.29
N ALA A 73 10.54 -19.08 5.42
CA ALA A 73 9.34 -19.34 6.20
C ALA A 73 8.06 -18.90 5.45
N GLY A 74 6.93 -19.44 5.90
CA GLY A 74 5.61 -19.04 5.43
C GLY A 74 5.32 -17.59 5.80
N LYS A 75 4.65 -16.83 4.91
CA LYS A 75 4.25 -15.45 5.22
C LYS A 75 3.31 -15.38 6.43
N GLN A 76 2.43 -16.38 6.58
CA GLN A 76 1.51 -16.49 7.71
C GLN A 76 2.27 -16.65 9.02
N ASP A 77 3.24 -17.57 9.08
CA ASP A 77 4.05 -17.80 10.28
C ASP A 77 4.83 -16.54 10.69
N LEU A 78 5.41 -15.84 9.72
CA LEU A 78 6.12 -14.58 9.96
C LEU A 78 5.20 -13.47 10.47
N ALA A 79 3.96 -13.42 9.98
CA ALA A 79 2.96 -12.47 10.44
C ALA A 79 2.51 -12.79 11.87
N SER A 80 2.19 -14.04 12.16
CA SER A 80 1.83 -14.50 13.51
C SER A 80 2.96 -14.26 14.51
N LEU A 81 4.21 -14.49 14.10
CA LEU A 81 5.38 -14.23 14.94
C LEU A 81 5.53 -12.73 15.23
N ALA A 82 5.40 -11.88 14.20
CA ALA A 82 5.46 -10.43 14.38
C ALA A 82 4.33 -9.92 15.29
N GLU A 83 3.13 -10.49 15.18
CA GLU A 83 1.98 -10.15 16.02
C GLU A 83 2.21 -10.52 17.49
N VAL A 84 2.67 -11.74 17.77
CA VAL A 84 2.98 -12.19 19.15
C VAL A 84 4.11 -11.37 19.77
N LEU A 85 5.08 -10.93 18.96
CA LEU A 85 6.17 -10.06 19.38
C LEU A 85 5.78 -8.57 19.46
N GLY A 86 4.55 -8.20 19.06
CA GLY A 86 4.07 -6.82 19.06
C GLY A 86 4.86 -5.90 18.12
N LEU A 87 5.36 -6.42 17.00
CA LEU A 87 6.21 -5.66 16.07
C LEU A 87 5.38 -4.75 15.17
N GLU A 88 5.78 -3.48 15.09
CA GLU A 88 5.27 -2.56 14.08
C GLU A 88 5.94 -2.84 12.73
N VAL A 89 5.20 -3.47 11.81
CA VAL A 89 5.69 -3.77 10.46
C VAL A 89 5.16 -2.73 9.49
N VAL A 90 6.00 -1.77 9.13
CA VAL A 90 5.65 -0.67 8.24
C VAL A 90 5.64 -1.16 6.79
N ALA A 91 4.54 -0.88 6.06
CA ALA A 91 4.51 -1.08 4.62
C ALA A 91 5.26 0.04 3.88
N ASN A 92 5.77 -0.27 2.69
CA ASN A 92 6.51 0.69 1.87
C ASN A 92 5.53 1.51 1.02
#